data_AF-A2EPV7-F1
#
_entry.id   AF-A2EPV7-F1
#
_cell.length_a   1.000
_cell.length_b   1.000
_cell.length_c   1.000
_cell.angle_alpha   90.00
_cell.angle_beta   90.00
_cell.angle_gamma   90.00
#
_symmetry.space_group_name_H-M   'P 1'
#
loop_
_entity.id
_entity.type
_entity.pdbx_description
1 polymer ?
#
loop_
_entity_poly.entity_id
_entity_poly.type
_entity_poly.pdbx_seq_one_letter_code
_entity_poly.pdbx_strand_id
1 'polypeptide(L)'
;MFYFCTSLKKVEFHPRQTVIKSGMFKKTAFKTFTVPDSIVSIEENAFSLCEKLEEFHFGMGITSIDPTWFVSYAYIDPSTNEIVVPQPGSENENLYQVASYAINITFYIPGGLRLDDFSWIKYFGNIDVKIDETNPYYYTKDHAIINKQTNTLLATFGNIGKKYSIPKEVEYMDANSIFTSQFTHYIDADSTLFENDKYQGTILKIPDTVKVVNSQKTNPYYDTVYCYKGRYYQNSFQTSDFAITKKYIYPKIGQTDRMRNMKCDNEDVKEVRHVIGLTKMEIGLIIGAVIVGIVLLTVIFLYIFLPLTKLIMKAAENDIAP
;
A
#
# COMPACT_ATOMS: atom_id res chain seq x y z
N MET A 1 10.91 31.03 7.74
CA MET A 1 11.04 29.76 7.00
C MET A 1 11.75 28.80 7.93
N PHE A 2 11.20 27.61 8.16
CA PHE A 2 11.66 26.64 9.19
C PHE A 2 12.18 25.34 8.56
N TYR A 3 12.75 25.45 7.36
CA TYR A 3 13.33 24.33 6.64
C TYR A 3 14.43 23.67 7.49
N PHE A 4 14.37 22.35 7.64
CA PHE A 4 15.32 21.54 8.43
C PHE A 4 15.39 21.83 9.92
N CYS A 5 14.40 22.50 10.50
CA CYS A 5 14.33 22.66 11.95
C CYS A 5 13.88 21.34 12.62
N THR A 6 14.77 20.35 12.70
CA THR A 6 14.55 18.99 13.24
C THR A 6 14.29 18.93 14.76
N SER A 7 14.42 20.06 15.45
CA SER A 7 14.06 20.24 16.86
C SER A 7 12.76 21.04 17.05
N LEU A 8 12.16 21.56 15.97
CA LEU A 8 10.96 22.38 16.05
C LEU A 8 9.75 21.51 16.39
N LYS A 9 9.11 21.83 17.52
CA LYS A 9 7.92 21.10 18.02
C LYS A 9 6.64 21.90 17.91
N LYS A 10 6.73 23.23 17.86
CA LYS A 10 5.60 24.17 17.81
C LYS A 10 5.96 25.39 16.97
N VAL A 11 4.97 25.99 16.34
CA VAL A 11 5.08 27.27 15.64
C VAL A 11 3.80 28.07 15.93
N GLU A 12 3.95 29.37 16.06
CA GLU A 12 2.82 30.30 16.14
C GLU A 12 2.68 31.04 14.83
N PHE A 13 1.44 31.16 14.35
CA PHE A 13 1.12 31.87 13.13
C PHE A 13 0.69 33.28 13.44
N HIS A 14 1.14 34.23 12.61
CA HIS A 14 0.58 35.57 12.67
C HIS A 14 -0.91 35.52 12.27
N PRO A 15 -1.83 36.23 12.93
CA PRO A 15 -3.27 36.16 12.65
C PRO A 15 -3.66 36.52 11.21
N ARG A 16 -2.82 37.27 10.50
CA ARG A 16 -3.01 37.66 9.09
C ARG A 16 -2.31 36.74 8.09
N GLN A 17 -1.64 35.70 8.56
CA GLN A 17 -1.00 34.76 7.66
C GLN A 17 -2.07 33.87 7.04
N THR A 18 -2.10 33.87 5.71
CA THR A 18 -3.08 33.13 4.91
C THR A 18 -2.47 31.98 4.12
N VAL A 19 -1.14 31.87 4.09
CA VAL A 19 -0.44 30.89 3.26
C VAL A 19 0.65 30.18 4.07
N ILE A 20 0.69 28.85 3.97
CA ILE A 20 1.87 28.07 4.29
C ILE A 20 2.67 27.91 3.00
N LYS A 21 3.74 28.69 2.90
CA LYS A 21 4.54 28.79 1.67
C LYS A 21 5.30 27.50 1.38
N SER A 22 5.74 27.39 0.12
CA SER A 22 6.52 26.26 -0.35
C SER A 22 7.73 25.98 0.55
N GLY A 23 7.91 24.71 0.91
CA GLY A 23 9.02 24.23 1.76
C GLY A 23 9.06 24.79 3.19
N MET A 24 8.05 25.57 3.64
CA MET A 24 8.13 26.34 4.89
C MET A 24 8.49 25.49 6.12
N PHE A 25 7.98 24.26 6.19
CA PHE A 25 8.20 23.31 7.27
C PHE A 25 8.85 22.01 6.80
N LYS A 26 9.49 21.99 5.61
CA LYS A 26 10.12 20.78 5.07
C LYS A 26 11.20 20.25 6.04
N LYS A 27 11.17 18.94 6.31
CA LYS A 27 12.01 18.24 7.31
C LYS A 27 11.99 18.83 8.72
N THR A 28 10.81 19.19 9.19
CA THR A 28 10.59 19.51 10.61
C THR A 28 10.21 18.26 11.40
N ALA A 29 10.29 18.34 12.73
CA ALA A 29 10.04 17.21 13.63
C ALA A 29 8.70 17.32 14.37
N PHE A 30 7.71 18.01 13.78
CA PHE A 30 6.37 18.03 14.32
C PHE A 30 5.82 16.61 14.43
N LYS A 31 5.19 16.30 15.57
CA LYS A 31 4.41 15.07 15.75
C LYS A 31 2.95 15.27 15.37
N THR A 32 2.42 16.41 15.79
CA THR A 32 1.08 16.87 15.45
C THR A 32 1.21 18.27 14.89
N PHE A 33 0.45 18.57 13.85
CA PHE A 33 0.35 19.92 13.30
C PHE A 33 -1.11 20.31 13.12
N THR A 34 -1.47 21.48 13.65
CA THR A 34 -2.79 22.07 13.47
C THR A 34 -2.65 23.32 12.62
N VAL A 35 -3.31 23.31 11.46
CA VAL A 35 -3.36 24.47 10.59
C VAL A 35 -4.38 25.47 11.15
N PRO A 36 -4.00 26.72 11.42
CA PRO A 36 -4.95 27.75 11.87
C PRO A 36 -6.02 28.03 10.81
N ASP A 37 -7.21 28.42 11.25
CA ASP A 37 -8.32 28.79 10.36
C ASP A 37 -8.03 30.01 9.47
N SER A 38 -7.02 30.82 9.80
CA SER A 38 -6.61 31.94 8.95
C SER A 38 -5.91 31.49 7.66
N ILE A 39 -5.40 30.25 7.60
CA ILE A 39 -4.70 29.72 6.45
C ILE A 39 -5.69 29.29 5.38
N VAL A 40 -5.49 29.82 4.18
CA VAL A 40 -6.29 29.61 2.98
C VAL A 40 -5.61 28.63 2.03
N SER A 41 -4.28 28.64 1.96
CA SER A 41 -3.54 27.74 1.07
C SER A 41 -2.29 27.11 1.69
N ILE A 42 -2.02 25.88 1.24
CA ILE A 42 -0.79 25.13 1.54
C ILE A 42 -0.10 24.85 0.20
N GLU A 43 1.11 25.38 0.03
CA GLU A 43 1.87 25.29 -1.21
C GLU A 43 2.74 24.02 -1.30
N GLU A 44 3.32 23.82 -2.48
CA GLU A 44 4.21 22.70 -2.82
C GLU A 44 5.28 22.45 -1.75
N ASN A 45 5.49 21.18 -1.39
CA ASN A 45 6.53 20.74 -0.46
C ASN A 45 6.51 21.39 0.94
N ALA A 46 5.45 22.12 1.32
CA ALA A 46 5.33 22.82 2.60
C ALA A 46 5.71 21.94 3.81
N PHE A 47 5.34 20.67 3.79
CA PHE A 47 5.62 19.67 4.82
C PHE A 47 6.36 18.44 4.27
N SER A 48 7.08 18.60 3.16
CA SER A 48 7.88 17.52 2.58
C SER A 48 8.86 16.94 3.61
N LEU A 49 9.02 15.62 3.63
CA LEU A 49 9.93 14.87 4.50
C LEU A 49 9.75 15.16 6.01
N CYS A 50 8.52 15.50 6.46
CA CYS A 50 8.18 15.60 7.88
C CYS A 50 7.85 14.22 8.47
N GLU A 51 8.88 13.38 8.64
CA GLU A 51 8.71 11.94 8.92
C GLU A 51 8.15 11.60 10.29
N LYS A 52 8.25 12.55 11.22
CA LYS A 52 7.72 12.40 12.57
C LYS A 52 6.27 12.82 12.70
N LEU A 53 5.67 13.36 11.63
CA LEU A 53 4.31 13.87 11.65
C LEU A 53 3.32 12.70 11.60
N GLU A 54 2.69 12.46 12.73
CA GLU A 54 1.72 11.39 12.96
C GLU A 54 0.28 11.90 12.78
N GLU A 55 0.03 13.19 13.04
CA GLU A 55 -1.28 13.81 12.96
C GLU A 55 -1.26 15.17 12.28
N PHE A 56 -2.20 15.39 11.37
CA PHE A 56 -2.40 16.68 10.72
C PHE A 56 -3.86 17.10 10.79
N HIS A 57 -4.12 18.24 11.43
CA HIS A 57 -5.44 18.80 11.62
C HIS A 57 -5.61 19.98 10.66
N PHE A 58 -6.53 19.85 9.70
CA PHE A 58 -6.82 20.91 8.74
C PHE A 58 -7.59 22.04 9.42
N GLY A 59 -7.28 23.29 9.04
CA GLY A 59 -8.03 24.48 9.43
C GLY A 59 -9.23 24.70 8.51
N MET A 60 -10.26 25.37 9.01
CA MET A 60 -11.51 25.59 8.27
C MET A 60 -11.36 26.53 7.07
N GLY A 61 -10.34 27.41 7.08
CA GLY A 61 -10.13 28.42 6.04
C GLY A 61 -9.53 27.89 4.73
N ILE A 62 -9.07 26.63 4.71
CA ILE A 62 -8.34 26.07 3.57
C ILE A 62 -9.26 25.93 2.36
N THR A 63 -8.84 26.50 1.24
CA THR A 63 -9.53 26.35 -0.06
C THR A 63 -8.63 25.76 -1.14
N SER A 64 -7.31 25.70 -0.91
CA SER A 64 -6.34 25.18 -1.89
C SER A 64 -5.21 24.44 -1.20
N ILE A 65 -4.94 23.23 -1.67
CA ILE A 65 -3.83 22.40 -1.21
C ILE A 65 -3.08 21.94 -2.46
N ASP A 66 -1.80 22.27 -2.55
CA ASP A 66 -0.96 21.74 -3.61
C ASP A 66 -0.88 20.20 -3.50
N PRO A 67 -1.08 19.41 -4.58
CA PRO A 67 -1.04 17.95 -4.51
C PRO A 67 0.26 17.35 -3.96
N THR A 68 1.36 18.11 -3.96
CA THR A 68 2.70 17.73 -3.49
C THR A 68 3.12 18.47 -2.21
N TRP A 69 2.18 19.12 -1.52
CA TRP A 69 2.44 19.81 -0.25
C TRP A 69 3.13 18.91 0.80
N PHE A 70 2.81 17.62 0.75
CA PHE A 70 3.38 16.58 1.58
C PHE A 70 3.89 15.43 0.69
N VAL A 71 5.20 15.23 0.69
CA VAL A 71 5.87 14.12 0.01
C VAL A 71 6.90 13.54 0.96
N SER A 72 6.91 12.22 1.13
CA SER A 72 7.97 11.51 1.85
C SER A 72 8.59 10.48 0.94
N TYR A 73 9.92 10.48 0.87
CA TYR A 73 10.67 9.57 0.05
C TYR A 73 12.00 9.22 0.69
N ALA A 74 12.44 8.01 0.41
CA ALA A 74 13.77 7.53 0.75
C ALA A 74 14.43 6.94 -0.50
N TYR A 75 15.75 6.91 -0.49
CA TYR A 75 16.54 6.21 -1.50
C TYR A 75 17.39 5.15 -0.81
N ILE A 76 17.97 4.25 -1.58
CA ILE A 76 18.89 3.24 -1.05
C ILE A 76 20.30 3.72 -1.35
N ASP A 77 21.10 3.89 -0.31
CA ASP A 77 22.49 4.28 -0.47
C ASP A 77 23.26 3.08 -1.06
N PRO A 78 23.82 3.20 -2.27
CA PRO A 78 24.49 2.08 -2.94
C PRO A 78 25.78 1.64 -2.22
N SER A 79 26.34 2.46 -1.33
CA SER A 79 27.56 2.13 -0.58
C SER A 79 27.29 1.33 0.69
N THR A 80 26.14 1.57 1.33
CA THR A 80 25.75 0.92 2.59
C THR A 80 24.62 -0.09 2.41
N ASN A 81 23.91 -0.04 1.28
CA ASN A 81 22.68 -0.78 1.01
C ASN A 81 21.58 -0.52 2.05
N GLU A 82 21.61 0.65 2.69
CA GLU A 82 20.62 1.09 3.68
C GLU A 82 19.61 2.06 3.07
N ILE A 83 18.39 2.07 3.62
CA ILE A 83 17.37 3.07 3.28
C ILE A 83 17.78 4.40 3.93
N VAL A 84 18.04 5.40 3.11
CA VAL A 84 18.44 6.74 3.52
C VAL A 84 17.38 7.75 3.14
N VAL A 85 16.98 8.53 4.14
CA VAL A 85 16.16 9.72 3.96
C VAL A 85 17.10 10.85 3.51
N PRO A 86 16.77 11.56 2.41
CA PRO A 86 17.59 12.66 1.91
C PRO A 86 17.95 13.62 3.03
N GLN A 87 19.17 14.12 3.03
CA GLN A 87 19.64 15.17 3.92
C GLN A 87 19.57 16.53 3.20
N PRO A 88 19.66 17.65 3.93
CA PRO A 88 19.83 18.97 3.31
C PRO A 88 20.90 18.96 2.21
N GLY A 89 20.54 19.41 0.99
CA GLY A 89 21.49 19.54 -0.12
C GLY A 89 21.84 18.26 -0.88
N SER A 90 21.25 17.10 -0.53
CA SER A 90 21.45 15.83 -1.24
C SER A 90 20.29 15.50 -2.20
N GLU A 91 19.55 16.53 -2.63
CA GLU A 91 18.37 16.40 -3.49
C GLU A 91 18.84 16.20 -4.94
N ASN A 92 19.26 14.98 -5.29
CA ASN A 92 19.57 14.63 -6.68
C ASN A 92 18.25 14.39 -7.43
N GLU A 93 17.92 15.28 -8.37
CA GLU A 93 16.75 15.20 -9.25
C GLU A 93 16.75 13.95 -10.17
N ASN A 94 17.88 13.22 -10.24
CA ASN A 94 18.11 12.07 -11.14
C ASN A 94 18.14 10.69 -10.45
N LEU A 95 17.70 10.56 -9.20
CA LEU A 95 17.67 9.26 -8.53
C LEU A 95 16.46 8.44 -9.01
N TYR A 96 16.69 7.48 -9.91
CA TYR A 96 15.68 6.54 -10.41
C TYR A 96 15.22 5.48 -9.37
N GLN A 97 15.58 5.64 -8.10
CA GLN A 97 15.18 4.76 -7.00
C GLN A 97 14.59 5.57 -5.86
N VAL A 98 13.39 6.09 -6.08
CA VAL A 98 12.58 6.76 -5.06
C VAL A 98 11.48 5.79 -4.66
N ALA A 99 11.67 5.11 -3.54
CA ALA A 99 10.55 4.44 -2.89
C ALA A 99 9.85 5.50 -2.03
N SER A 100 8.54 5.68 -2.22
CA SER A 100 7.74 6.50 -1.32
C SER A 100 7.91 5.95 0.10
N TYR A 101 8.46 6.78 0.99
CA TYR A 101 8.77 6.34 2.34
C TYR A 101 7.47 6.29 3.13
N ALA A 102 7.11 5.09 3.58
CA ALA A 102 5.84 4.85 4.24
C ALA A 102 5.83 5.51 5.62
N ILE A 103 5.22 6.68 5.71
CA ILE A 103 4.82 7.27 6.98
C ILE A 103 3.40 6.82 7.35
N ASN A 104 3.15 6.69 8.65
CA ASN A 104 1.81 6.52 9.20
C ASN A 104 1.31 7.89 9.62
N ILE A 105 0.25 8.40 9.00
CA ILE A 105 -0.31 9.71 9.33
C ILE A 105 -1.84 9.66 9.34
N THR A 106 -2.43 10.36 10.31
CA THR A 106 -3.87 10.59 10.37
C THR A 106 -4.20 12.03 10.00
N PHE A 107 -5.05 12.20 8.98
CA PHE A 107 -5.59 13.50 8.59
C PHE A 107 -6.95 13.73 9.24
N TYR A 108 -7.11 14.87 9.91
CA TYR A 108 -8.36 15.28 10.54
C TYR A 108 -8.99 16.44 9.75
N ILE A 109 -10.15 16.19 9.15
CA ILE A 109 -10.93 17.16 8.37
C ILE A 109 -12.10 17.65 9.23
N PRO A 110 -12.19 18.96 9.55
CA PRO A 110 -13.20 19.49 10.47
C PRO A 110 -14.60 19.62 9.83
N GLY A 111 -15.61 19.83 10.68
CA GLY A 111 -17.01 20.03 10.30
C GLY A 111 -17.21 21.37 9.59
N GLY A 112 -17.15 21.37 8.27
CA GLY A 112 -17.34 22.58 7.45
C GLY A 112 -16.24 22.83 6.44
N LEU A 113 -15.09 22.15 6.55
CA LEU A 113 -14.07 22.21 5.52
C LEU A 113 -14.56 21.48 4.26
N ARG A 114 -14.50 22.18 3.13
CA ARG A 114 -14.74 21.66 1.80
C ARG A 114 -13.42 21.62 1.04
N LEU A 115 -13.08 20.45 0.48
CA LEU A 115 -11.91 20.26 -0.36
C LEU A 115 -12.35 19.85 -1.76
N ASP A 116 -11.83 20.54 -2.77
CA ASP A 116 -12.16 20.23 -4.16
C ASP A 116 -11.28 19.11 -4.73
N ASP A 117 -10.17 18.78 -4.06
CA ASP A 117 -9.23 17.73 -4.49
C ASP A 117 -8.65 16.94 -3.31
N PHE A 118 -8.62 15.62 -3.46
CA PHE A 118 -8.01 14.66 -2.52
C PHE A 118 -6.76 13.99 -3.10
N SER A 119 -6.27 14.43 -4.27
CA SER A 119 -5.13 13.83 -4.97
C SER A 119 -3.82 13.84 -4.17
N TRP A 120 -3.70 14.71 -3.16
CA TRP A 120 -2.56 14.73 -2.24
C TRP A 120 -2.40 13.42 -1.47
N ILE A 121 -3.47 12.63 -1.26
CA ILE A 121 -3.47 11.32 -0.58
C ILE A 121 -2.63 10.27 -1.33
N LYS A 122 -2.25 10.49 -2.59
CA LYS A 122 -1.53 9.49 -3.40
C LYS A 122 -0.10 9.18 -2.95
N TYR A 123 0.51 10.04 -2.12
CA TYR A 123 1.95 9.98 -1.80
C TYR A 123 2.30 9.30 -0.47
N PHE A 124 1.39 8.55 0.13
CA PHE A 124 1.62 7.98 1.45
C PHE A 124 1.49 6.45 1.46
N GLY A 125 2.29 5.82 2.32
CA GLY A 125 2.24 4.37 2.50
C GLY A 125 1.03 3.91 3.32
N ASN A 126 0.77 4.55 4.47
CA ASN A 126 -0.37 4.25 5.34
C ASN A 126 -1.01 5.55 5.83
N ILE A 127 -2.20 5.86 5.34
CA ILE A 127 -2.99 7.01 5.76
C ILE A 127 -4.23 6.53 6.48
N ASP A 128 -4.60 7.26 7.53
CA ASP A 128 -5.98 7.32 8.00
C ASP A 128 -6.58 8.72 7.75
N VAL A 129 -7.87 8.77 7.45
CA VAL A 129 -8.61 10.01 7.24
C VAL A 129 -9.83 10.00 8.14
N LYS A 130 -9.84 10.93 9.09
CA LYS A 130 -10.94 11.14 10.03
C LYS A 130 -11.66 12.42 9.68
N ILE A 131 -12.91 12.29 9.27
CA ILE A 131 -13.77 13.42 8.92
C ILE A 131 -14.75 13.60 10.07
N ASP A 132 -14.84 14.84 10.57
CA ASP A 132 -15.81 15.21 11.58
C ASP A 132 -17.24 14.82 11.14
N GLU A 133 -18.01 14.20 12.04
CA GLU A 133 -19.35 13.70 11.73
C GLU A 133 -20.31 14.81 11.25
N THR A 134 -20.09 16.04 11.72
CA THR A 134 -20.86 17.23 11.34
C THR A 134 -20.49 17.79 9.96
N ASN A 135 -19.42 17.31 9.32
CA ASN A 135 -19.04 17.75 7.98
C ASN A 135 -20.16 17.39 6.97
N PRO A 136 -20.79 18.37 6.30
CA PRO A 136 -21.95 18.10 5.45
C PRO A 136 -21.58 17.55 4.07
N TYR A 137 -20.30 17.53 3.72
CA TYR A 137 -19.82 17.22 2.37
C TYR A 137 -19.33 15.80 2.23
N TYR A 138 -18.61 15.28 3.23
CA TYR A 138 -17.89 14.02 3.12
C TYR A 138 -18.04 13.14 4.35
N TYR A 139 -17.83 11.85 4.16
CA TYR A 139 -17.58 10.89 5.22
C TYR A 139 -16.59 9.85 4.75
N THR A 140 -16.03 9.09 5.68
CA THR A 140 -15.20 7.92 5.36
C THR A 140 -15.92 6.64 5.67
N LYS A 141 -15.66 5.62 4.84
CA LYS A 141 -16.12 4.25 5.07
C LYS A 141 -15.24 3.28 4.30
N ASP A 142 -14.79 2.21 4.96
CA ASP A 142 -14.01 1.15 4.34
C ASP A 142 -12.87 1.69 3.45
N HIS A 143 -12.04 2.63 3.94
CA HIS A 143 -10.98 3.27 3.14
C HIS A 143 -11.42 4.12 1.94
N ALA A 144 -12.70 4.49 1.83
CA ALA A 144 -13.20 5.46 0.86
C ALA A 144 -13.59 6.79 1.51
N ILE A 145 -13.25 7.90 0.86
CA ILE A 145 -13.83 9.22 1.07
C ILE A 145 -14.99 9.36 0.10
N ILE A 146 -16.19 9.58 0.62
CA ILE A 146 -17.44 9.58 -0.14
C ILE A 146 -18.14 10.93 0.03
N ASN A 147 -18.59 11.51 -1.08
CA ASN A 147 -19.46 12.68 -1.08
C ASN A 147 -20.85 12.31 -0.53
N LYS A 148 -21.28 12.96 0.56
CA LYS A 148 -22.56 12.70 1.25
C LYS A 148 -23.79 12.98 0.39
N GLN A 149 -23.70 13.94 -0.55
CA GLN A 149 -24.85 14.38 -1.34
C GLN A 149 -25.04 13.53 -2.58
N THR A 150 -23.95 13.15 -3.23
CA THR A 150 -23.98 12.47 -4.53
C THR A 150 -23.65 10.98 -4.45
N ASN A 151 -23.22 10.47 -3.30
CA ASN A 151 -22.66 9.12 -3.17
C ASN A 151 -21.47 8.88 -4.14
N THR A 152 -20.68 9.91 -4.40
CA THR A 152 -19.50 9.82 -5.25
C THR A 152 -18.29 9.37 -4.44
N LEU A 153 -17.58 8.32 -4.88
CA LEU A 153 -16.25 7.98 -4.41
C LEU A 153 -15.26 9.05 -4.90
N LEU A 154 -14.69 9.81 -3.96
CA LEU A 154 -13.76 10.91 -4.24
C LEU A 154 -12.30 10.45 -4.20
N ALA A 155 -11.97 9.61 -3.23
CA ALA A 155 -10.64 9.05 -3.08
C ALA A 155 -10.70 7.78 -2.22
N THR A 156 -9.85 6.80 -2.49
CA THR A 156 -9.48 5.79 -1.50
C THR A 156 -8.26 6.24 -0.70
N PHE A 157 -8.10 5.76 0.52
CA PHE A 157 -6.98 6.14 1.39
C PHE A 157 -6.41 4.95 2.15
N GLY A 158 -5.12 5.04 2.49
CA GLY A 158 -4.43 3.99 3.21
C GLY A 158 -4.31 2.69 2.41
N ASN A 159 -4.31 1.57 3.14
CA ASN A 159 -4.09 0.26 2.55
C ASN A 159 -5.42 -0.44 2.22
N ILE A 160 -5.84 -0.36 0.96
CA ILE A 160 -7.04 -1.04 0.46
C ILE A 160 -6.83 -2.53 0.10
N GLY A 161 -5.58 -3.01 0.19
CA GLY A 161 -5.21 -4.40 -0.06
C GLY A 161 -5.31 -4.88 -1.52
N LYS A 162 -5.05 -6.19 -1.72
CA LYS A 162 -5.12 -6.88 -3.03
C LYS A 162 -6.55 -7.04 -3.56
N LYS A 163 -7.56 -6.98 -2.67
CA LYS A 163 -8.98 -7.10 -3.03
C LYS A 163 -9.74 -6.03 -2.26
N TYR A 164 -10.29 -5.07 -2.98
CA TYR A 164 -11.05 -3.97 -2.39
C TYR A 164 -12.49 -3.99 -2.90
N SER A 165 -13.44 -3.87 -1.98
CA SER A 165 -14.86 -3.76 -2.34
C SER A 165 -15.30 -2.34 -2.10
N ILE A 166 -15.71 -1.67 -3.18
CA ILE A 166 -16.25 -0.32 -3.06
C ILE A 166 -17.54 -0.37 -2.23
N PRO A 167 -17.75 0.56 -1.28
CA PRO A 167 -18.95 0.58 -0.46
C PRO A 167 -20.23 0.60 -1.29
N LYS A 168 -21.23 -0.16 -0.87
CA LYS A 168 -22.48 -0.39 -1.61
C LYS A 168 -23.33 0.87 -1.82
N GLU A 169 -23.10 1.90 -1.04
CA GLU A 169 -23.73 3.21 -1.21
C GLU A 169 -23.20 3.98 -2.43
N VAL A 170 -22.00 3.68 -2.90
CA VAL A 170 -21.36 4.46 -3.96
C VAL A 170 -22.15 4.30 -5.25
N GLU A 171 -22.50 5.42 -5.85
CA GLU A 171 -23.23 5.49 -7.11
C GLU A 171 -22.38 6.03 -8.26
N TYR A 172 -21.34 6.81 -7.94
CA TYR A 172 -20.46 7.43 -8.92
C TYR A 172 -19.01 7.29 -8.46
N MET A 173 -18.07 7.12 -9.39
CA MET A 173 -16.63 7.13 -9.08
C MET A 173 -15.98 8.29 -9.83
N ASP A 174 -15.32 9.18 -9.09
CA ASP A 174 -14.66 10.33 -9.69
C ASP A 174 -13.33 9.98 -10.35
N ALA A 175 -12.83 10.84 -11.24
CA ALA A 175 -11.60 10.58 -11.97
C ALA A 175 -10.39 10.43 -11.03
N ASN A 176 -9.59 9.38 -11.21
CA ASN A 176 -8.43 9.06 -10.35
C ASN A 176 -8.76 8.94 -8.86
N SER A 177 -9.98 8.52 -8.51
CA SER A 177 -10.41 8.33 -7.12
C SER A 177 -9.87 7.04 -6.49
N ILE A 178 -9.26 6.15 -7.27
CA ILE A 178 -8.59 4.95 -6.73
C ILE A 178 -7.11 5.21 -6.53
N PHE A 179 -6.73 5.38 -5.26
CA PHE A 179 -5.36 5.38 -4.79
C PHE A 179 -5.03 4.05 -4.11
N THR A 180 -4.03 3.35 -4.63
CA THR A 180 -3.40 2.20 -3.98
C THR A 180 -2.14 2.70 -3.28
N SER A 181 -1.92 2.30 -2.03
CA SER A 181 -0.68 2.61 -1.31
C SER A 181 0.54 2.27 -2.18
N GLN A 182 1.42 3.25 -2.35
CA GLN A 182 2.55 3.13 -3.26
C GLN A 182 3.60 2.12 -2.75
N PHE A 183 4.34 1.57 -3.71
CA PHE A 183 5.41 0.59 -3.54
C PHE A 183 6.35 0.91 -2.39
N THR A 184 6.55 -0.06 -1.52
CA THR A 184 7.85 -0.22 -0.86
C THR A 184 8.66 -1.12 -1.77
N HIS A 185 9.52 -0.52 -2.61
CA HIS A 185 10.65 -1.29 -3.11
C HIS A 185 11.59 -1.49 -1.93
N TYR A 186 12.05 -2.71 -1.71
CA TYR A 186 13.14 -2.98 -0.78
C TYR A 186 14.23 -3.72 -1.52
N ILE A 187 15.48 -3.41 -1.21
CA ILE A 187 16.63 -4.11 -1.75
C ILE A 187 17.12 -5.06 -0.66
N ASP A 188 17.37 -6.33 -1.00
CA ASP A 188 17.99 -7.26 -0.05
C ASP A 188 19.50 -7.04 0.07
N ALA A 189 20.16 -7.81 0.93
CA ALA A 189 21.60 -7.73 1.15
C ALA A 189 22.45 -7.93 -0.14
N ASP A 190 21.87 -8.50 -1.21
CA ASP A 190 22.54 -8.83 -2.45
C ASP A 190 22.24 -7.82 -3.58
N SER A 191 21.71 -6.64 -3.25
CA SER A 191 21.33 -5.60 -4.21
C SER A 191 20.17 -6.00 -5.15
N THR A 192 19.37 -7.00 -4.78
CA THR A 192 18.20 -7.40 -5.57
C THR A 192 17.02 -6.50 -5.23
N LEU A 193 16.44 -5.85 -6.23
CA LEU A 193 15.22 -5.04 -6.06
C LEU A 193 14.00 -5.96 -5.88
N PHE A 194 13.32 -5.85 -4.76
CA PHE A 194 12.05 -6.53 -4.50
C PHE A 194 10.91 -5.52 -4.49
N GLU A 195 9.84 -5.88 -5.19
CA GLU A 195 8.56 -5.21 -5.12
C GLU A 195 7.78 -5.80 -3.96
N ASN A 196 7.31 -4.98 -3.01
CA ASN A 196 6.38 -5.45 -2.00
C ASN A 196 5.07 -5.89 -2.66
N ASP A 197 4.93 -7.21 -2.81
CA ASP A 197 3.83 -7.86 -3.51
C ASP A 197 2.46 -7.62 -2.84
N LYS A 198 2.45 -7.17 -1.57
CA LYS A 198 1.23 -6.80 -0.83
C LYS A 198 0.38 -5.75 -1.56
N TYR A 199 1.01 -4.96 -2.43
CA TYR A 199 0.42 -3.82 -3.13
C TYR A 199 0.30 -4.00 -4.65
N GLN A 200 0.56 -5.21 -5.15
CA GLN A 200 0.34 -5.55 -6.57
C GLN A 200 -1.15 -5.61 -6.89
N GLY A 201 -1.55 -4.91 -7.96
CA GLY A 201 -2.84 -5.01 -8.65
C GLY A 201 -4.07 -5.28 -7.78
N THR A 202 -4.66 -4.23 -7.20
CA THR A 202 -5.92 -4.38 -6.45
C THR A 202 -7.04 -4.86 -7.37
N ILE A 203 -7.67 -5.99 -7.05
CA ILE A 203 -8.95 -6.38 -7.63
C ILE A 203 -10.01 -5.45 -7.03
N LEU A 204 -10.55 -4.56 -7.86
CA LEU A 204 -11.61 -3.65 -7.46
C LEU A 204 -12.97 -4.29 -7.72
N LYS A 205 -13.70 -4.64 -6.66
CA LYS A 205 -15.09 -5.10 -6.73
C LYS A 205 -16.00 -3.88 -6.73
N ILE A 206 -16.54 -3.58 -7.90
CA ILE A 206 -17.49 -2.48 -8.10
C ILE A 206 -18.91 -3.04 -7.89
N PRO A 207 -19.68 -2.50 -6.92
CA PRO A 207 -21.06 -2.92 -6.68
C PRO A 207 -21.98 -2.51 -7.84
N ASP A 208 -23.15 -3.15 -7.92
CA ASP A 208 -24.15 -2.86 -8.96
C ASP A 208 -24.87 -1.52 -8.79
N THR A 209 -24.62 -0.83 -7.67
CA THR A 209 -25.06 0.55 -7.41
C THR A 209 -24.29 1.60 -8.18
N VAL A 210 -23.05 1.30 -8.62
CA VAL A 210 -22.23 2.26 -9.37
C VAL A 210 -22.78 2.40 -10.79
N LYS A 211 -23.27 3.61 -11.09
CA LYS A 211 -23.87 4.00 -12.35
C LYS A 211 -22.81 4.49 -13.35
N VAL A 212 -21.84 5.25 -12.84
CA VAL A 212 -20.81 5.91 -13.66
C VAL A 212 -19.44 5.73 -13.02
N VAL A 213 -18.47 5.36 -13.85
CA VAL A 213 -17.05 5.36 -13.49
C VAL A 213 -16.33 6.33 -14.41
N ASN A 214 -15.77 7.40 -13.86
CA ASN A 214 -14.91 8.32 -14.60
C ASN A 214 -13.53 7.70 -14.82
N SER A 215 -12.72 8.31 -15.68
CA SER A 215 -11.39 7.79 -16.04
C SER A 215 -10.50 7.58 -14.81
N GLN A 216 -9.99 6.37 -14.64
CA GLN A 216 -9.02 6.03 -13.60
C GLN A 216 -7.64 5.88 -14.23
N LYS A 217 -6.67 6.69 -13.82
CA LYS A 217 -5.25 6.41 -14.03
C LYS A 217 -4.81 5.45 -12.94
N THR A 218 -4.95 4.16 -13.22
CA THR A 218 -4.42 3.12 -12.33
C THR A 218 -2.91 3.16 -12.34
N ASN A 219 -2.30 2.55 -11.32
CA ASN A 219 -0.85 2.45 -11.21
C ASN A 219 -0.24 1.94 -12.54
N PRO A 220 0.66 2.69 -13.19
CA PRO A 220 1.17 2.36 -14.52
C PRO A 220 1.99 1.07 -14.55
N TYR A 221 2.41 0.57 -13.39
CA TYR A 221 3.24 -0.63 -13.27
C TYR A 221 2.42 -1.94 -13.16
N TYR A 222 1.13 -1.87 -12.78
CA TYR A 222 0.28 -3.08 -12.65
C TYR A 222 -1.14 -2.83 -13.14
N ASP A 223 -1.63 -3.77 -13.95
CA ASP A 223 -3.02 -3.80 -14.40
C ASP A 223 -3.95 -4.03 -13.20
N THR A 224 -4.64 -2.96 -12.77
CA THR A 224 -5.72 -3.06 -11.78
C THR A 224 -6.90 -3.75 -12.43
N VAL A 225 -7.28 -4.92 -11.90
CA VAL A 225 -8.39 -5.70 -12.43
C VAL A 225 -9.71 -5.18 -11.86
N TYR A 226 -10.60 -4.73 -12.74
CA TYR A 226 -11.94 -4.32 -12.34
C TYR A 226 -12.91 -5.49 -12.42
N CYS A 227 -13.51 -5.84 -11.29
CA CYS A 227 -14.62 -6.78 -11.20
C CYS A 227 -15.94 -6.02 -11.11
N TYR A 228 -16.70 -5.97 -12.21
CA TYR A 228 -17.99 -5.29 -12.28
C TYR A 228 -19.16 -6.27 -12.14
N LYS A 229 -19.99 -6.08 -11.11
CA LYS A 229 -21.17 -6.92 -10.83
C LYS A 229 -22.50 -6.32 -11.34
N GLY A 230 -22.50 -5.11 -11.89
CA GLY A 230 -23.70 -4.41 -12.34
C GLY A 230 -24.24 -4.84 -13.70
N ARG A 231 -25.47 -4.40 -14.01
CA ARG A 231 -26.20 -4.76 -15.24
C ARG A 231 -25.85 -3.87 -16.44
N TYR A 232 -25.65 -2.57 -16.21
CA TYR A 232 -25.46 -1.56 -17.24
C TYR A 232 -24.15 -0.82 -17.00
N TYR A 233 -23.45 -0.38 -18.04
CA TYR A 233 -22.25 0.46 -17.91
C TYR A 233 -22.23 1.53 -19.01
N GLN A 234 -21.81 2.76 -18.67
CA GLN A 234 -22.04 3.95 -19.49
C GLN A 234 -20.79 4.78 -19.85
N ASN A 235 -19.56 4.28 -19.65
CA ASN A 235 -18.37 5.09 -19.98
C ASN A 235 -17.21 4.29 -20.59
N SER A 236 -16.18 4.95 -21.11
CA SER A 236 -14.98 4.27 -21.62
C SER A 236 -13.92 4.15 -20.54
N PHE A 237 -13.53 2.92 -20.18
CA PHE A 237 -12.34 2.70 -19.36
C PHE A 237 -11.07 2.73 -20.21
N GLN A 238 -9.99 3.30 -19.68
CA GLN A 238 -8.62 3.16 -20.20
C GLN A 238 -7.85 2.12 -19.38
N THR A 239 -8.32 0.88 -19.35
CA THR A 239 -7.58 -0.23 -18.74
C THR A 239 -7.77 -1.49 -19.57
N SER A 240 -6.74 -2.33 -19.55
CA SER A 240 -6.54 -3.54 -20.35
C SER A 240 -7.32 -4.75 -19.82
N ASP A 241 -7.67 -4.81 -18.53
CA ASP A 241 -8.18 -6.03 -17.88
C ASP A 241 -9.48 -5.82 -17.07
N PHE A 242 -10.56 -6.50 -17.51
CA PHE A 242 -11.87 -6.51 -16.89
C PHE A 242 -12.38 -7.93 -16.63
N ALA A 243 -13.07 -8.10 -15.50
CA ALA A 243 -13.90 -9.25 -15.20
C ALA A 243 -15.35 -8.80 -14.97
N ILE A 244 -16.30 -9.48 -15.63
CA ILE A 244 -17.73 -9.15 -15.55
C ILE A 244 -18.55 -10.37 -15.12
N THR A 245 -19.63 -10.15 -14.37
CA THR A 245 -20.56 -11.22 -14.01
C THR A 245 -21.55 -11.51 -15.14
N LYS A 246 -22.25 -12.66 -15.08
CA LYS A 246 -23.35 -12.99 -16.00
C LYS A 246 -24.51 -11.98 -16.00
N LYS A 247 -24.56 -11.06 -15.03
CA LYS A 247 -25.55 -9.97 -15.00
C LYS A 247 -25.26 -8.88 -16.03
N TYR A 248 -24.02 -8.78 -16.52
CA TYR A 248 -23.63 -7.83 -17.55
C TYR A 248 -24.14 -8.32 -18.91
N ILE A 249 -24.92 -7.49 -19.59
CA ILE A 249 -25.68 -7.91 -20.80
C ILE A 249 -25.07 -7.39 -22.11
N TYR A 250 -24.05 -6.53 -22.06
CA TYR A 250 -23.44 -5.97 -23.26
C TYR A 250 -22.25 -6.80 -23.74
N PRO A 251 -22.02 -6.89 -25.06
CA PRO A 251 -20.95 -7.69 -25.64
C PRO A 251 -19.56 -7.05 -25.55
N LYS A 252 -19.45 -5.79 -25.10
CA LYS A 252 -18.18 -5.06 -24.95
C LYS A 252 -18.19 -4.24 -23.65
N ILE A 253 -17.01 -3.97 -23.10
CA ILE A 253 -16.80 -2.99 -22.01
C ILE A 253 -15.67 -2.04 -22.40
N GLY A 254 -15.94 -0.73 -22.45
CA GLY A 254 -14.98 0.26 -22.96
C GLY A 254 -14.65 0.06 -24.45
N GLN A 255 -13.36 0.13 -24.81
CA GLN A 255 -12.87 -0.09 -26.19
C GLN A 255 -12.26 -1.49 -26.41
N THR A 256 -12.33 -2.40 -25.44
CA THR A 256 -11.66 -3.70 -25.55
C THR A 256 -12.62 -4.76 -26.10
N ASP A 257 -12.16 -5.56 -27.07
CA ASP A 257 -12.86 -6.76 -27.55
C ASP A 257 -12.59 -7.98 -26.65
N ARG A 258 -11.78 -7.81 -25.60
CA ARG A 258 -11.33 -8.90 -24.72
C ARG A 258 -12.31 -9.09 -23.57
N MET A 259 -13.46 -9.69 -23.86
CA MET A 259 -14.25 -10.37 -22.83
C MET A 259 -13.51 -11.64 -22.40
N ARG A 260 -12.53 -11.53 -21.49
CA ARG A 260 -12.11 -12.73 -20.77
C ARG A 260 -13.30 -13.12 -19.89
N ASN A 261 -13.82 -14.33 -20.09
CA ASN A 261 -14.79 -15.01 -19.22
C ASN A 261 -14.20 -15.28 -17.82
N MET A 262 -13.59 -14.28 -17.19
CA MET A 262 -13.14 -14.34 -15.81
C MET A 262 -14.35 -14.06 -14.93
N LYS A 263 -14.74 -15.05 -14.13
CA LYS A 263 -15.69 -14.82 -13.06
C LYS A 263 -15.03 -13.86 -12.07
N CYS A 264 -15.77 -12.83 -11.67
CA CYS A 264 -15.46 -11.97 -10.52
C CYS A 264 -15.09 -12.73 -9.22
N ASP A 265 -15.47 -14.00 -9.16
CA ASP A 265 -15.28 -14.89 -8.03
C ASP A 265 -14.14 -15.90 -8.27
N ASN A 266 -13.42 -15.86 -9.41
CA ASN A 266 -12.23 -16.70 -9.60
C ASN A 266 -11.13 -16.17 -8.69
N GLU A 267 -10.79 -16.97 -7.69
CA GLU A 267 -9.69 -16.76 -6.76
C GLU A 267 -8.31 -16.83 -7.45
N ASP A 268 -8.27 -17.25 -8.72
CA ASP A 268 -7.07 -17.47 -9.55
C ASP A 268 -6.41 -16.18 -10.09
N VAL A 269 -6.41 -15.08 -9.34
CA VAL A 269 -5.30 -14.14 -9.50
C VAL A 269 -4.11 -14.84 -8.86
N LYS A 270 -3.30 -15.50 -9.68
CA LYS A 270 -2.14 -16.30 -9.27
C LYS A 270 -1.47 -15.63 -8.08
N GLU A 271 -1.53 -16.26 -6.91
CA GLU A 271 -0.65 -15.90 -5.80
C GLU A 271 0.77 -16.12 -6.31
N VAL A 272 1.42 -15.05 -6.73
CA VAL A 272 2.84 -15.13 -7.01
C VAL A 272 3.51 -15.29 -5.65
N ARG A 273 4.06 -16.48 -5.41
CA ARG A 273 4.68 -16.87 -4.15
C ARG A 273 5.91 -15.98 -3.90
N HIS A 274 5.78 -14.99 -3.02
CA HIS A 274 6.86 -14.07 -2.64
C HIS A 274 7.12 -14.05 -1.12
N VAL A 275 6.91 -15.17 -0.43
CA VAL A 275 7.39 -15.30 0.96
C VAL A 275 8.91 -15.48 0.91
N ILE A 276 9.65 -14.53 1.48
CA ILE A 276 11.08 -14.70 1.74
C ILE A 276 11.22 -15.68 2.92
N GLY A 277 11.79 -16.84 2.63
CA GLY A 277 11.94 -17.93 3.60
C GLY A 277 10.81 -18.96 3.56
N LEU A 278 10.91 -19.94 4.45
CA LEU A 278 9.94 -21.03 4.55
C LEU A 278 8.72 -20.59 5.35
N THR A 279 7.51 -20.89 4.85
CA THR A 279 6.28 -20.68 5.63
C THR A 279 6.28 -21.52 6.90
N LYS A 280 5.45 -21.18 7.90
CA LYS A 280 5.31 -21.98 9.13
C LYS A 280 4.99 -23.46 8.84
N MET A 281 4.20 -23.72 7.78
CA MET A 281 3.91 -25.09 7.32
C MET A 281 5.13 -25.77 6.71
N GLU A 282 5.92 -25.07 5.89
CA GLU A 282 7.12 -25.63 5.26
C GLU A 282 8.24 -25.87 6.27
N ILE A 283 8.42 -24.97 7.24
CA ILE A 283 9.30 -25.19 8.40
C ILE A 283 8.83 -26.44 9.15
N GLY A 284 7.51 -26.57 9.39
CA GLY A 284 6.94 -27.77 10.02
C GLY A 284 7.21 -29.06 9.24
N LEU A 285 7.06 -29.03 7.91
CA LEU A 285 7.35 -30.17 7.03
C LEU A 285 8.83 -30.55 7.03
N ILE A 286 9.74 -29.57 6.99
CA ILE A 286 11.18 -29.80 7.03
C ILE A 286 11.59 -30.40 8.38
N ILE A 287 11.12 -29.83 9.49
CA ILE A 287 11.37 -30.38 10.83
C ILE A 287 10.84 -31.82 10.92
N GLY A 288 9.62 -32.07 10.42
CA GLY A 288 9.03 -33.41 10.39
C GLY A 288 9.87 -34.40 9.58
N ALA A 289 10.33 -34.02 8.39
CA ALA A 289 11.17 -34.86 7.54
C ALA A 289 12.53 -35.18 8.19
N VAL A 290 13.15 -34.21 8.86
CA VAL A 290 14.41 -34.40 9.59
C VAL A 290 14.22 -35.37 10.76
N ILE A 291 13.13 -35.24 11.53
CA ILE A 291 12.82 -36.16 12.64
C ILE A 291 12.62 -37.59 12.12
N VAL A 292 11.84 -37.76 11.03
CA VAL A 292 11.62 -39.08 10.42
C VAL A 292 12.94 -39.68 9.92
N GLY A 293 13.81 -38.87 9.30
CA GLY A 293 15.14 -39.31 8.87
C GLY A 293 16.01 -39.80 10.03
N ILE A 294 16.03 -39.07 11.16
CA ILE A 294 16.76 -39.47 12.36
C ILE A 294 16.21 -40.79 12.91
N VAL A 295 14.89 -40.94 13.01
CA VAL A 295 14.26 -42.19 13.48
C VAL A 295 14.66 -43.36 12.58
N LEU A 296 14.56 -43.21 11.25
CA LEU A 296 14.96 -44.27 10.31
C LEU A 296 16.45 -44.64 10.46
N LEU A 297 17.34 -43.65 10.58
CA LEU A 297 18.77 -43.90 10.79
C LEU A 297 19.04 -44.64 12.11
N THR A 298 18.34 -44.28 13.19
CA THR A 298 18.48 -44.98 14.48
C THR A 298 17.98 -46.42 14.40
N VAL A 299 16.86 -46.67 13.71
CA VAL A 299 16.34 -48.03 13.48
C VAL A 299 17.33 -48.85 12.66
N ILE A 300 17.84 -48.31 11.55
CA ILE A 300 18.86 -48.98 10.73
C ILE A 300 20.10 -49.31 11.56
N PHE A 301 20.58 -48.36 12.38
CA PHE A 301 21.73 -48.59 13.23
C PHE A 301 21.50 -49.71 14.26
N LEU A 302 20.36 -49.66 14.98
CA LEU A 302 20.04 -50.63 16.02
C LEU A 302 19.74 -52.03 15.49
N TYR A 303 19.10 -52.14 14.33
CA TYR A 303 18.58 -53.42 13.82
C TYR A 303 19.40 -54.02 12.68
N ILE A 304 20.25 -53.25 12.02
CA ILE A 304 21.12 -53.75 10.94
C ILE A 304 22.58 -53.72 11.38
N PHE A 305 23.09 -52.55 11.76
CA PHE A 305 24.53 -52.41 12.04
C PHE A 305 24.94 -53.02 13.38
N LEU A 306 24.18 -52.81 14.46
CA LEU A 306 24.51 -53.33 15.79
C LEU A 306 24.52 -54.88 15.86
N PRO A 307 23.58 -55.60 15.23
CA PRO A 307 23.61 -57.06 15.19
C PRO A 307 24.72 -57.58 14.28
N LEU A 308 24.98 -56.90 13.15
CA LEU A 308 26.04 -57.27 12.22
C LEU A 308 27.42 -57.15 12.88
N THR A 309 27.68 -56.08 13.62
CA THR A 309 28.95 -55.93 14.36
C THR A 309 29.11 -57.00 15.43
N LYS A 310 28.05 -57.35 16.17
CA LYS A 310 28.08 -58.48 17.11
C LYS A 310 28.38 -59.82 16.42
N LEU A 311 27.82 -60.06 15.24
CA LEU A 311 28.10 -61.28 14.46
C LEU A 311 29.55 -61.32 13.97
N ILE A 312 30.08 -60.20 13.47
CA ILE A 312 31.48 -60.09 13.02
C ILE A 312 32.44 -60.30 14.20
N MET A 313 32.18 -59.69 15.36
CA MET A 313 33.01 -59.89 16.55
C MET A 313 33.00 -61.35 17.02
N LYS A 314 31.83 -62.01 17.00
CA LYS A 314 31.71 -63.43 17.34
C LYS A 314 32.41 -64.35 16.33
N ALA A 315 32.41 -64.01 15.04
CA ALA A 315 33.16 -64.73 14.02
C ALA A 315 34.68 -64.58 14.23
N ALA A 316 35.15 -63.37 14.55
CA ALA A 316 36.55 -63.11 14.84
C ALA A 316 37.06 -63.83 16.12
N GLU A 317 36.22 -63.99 17.15
CA GLU A 317 36.56 -64.79 18.34
C GLU A 317 36.68 -66.29 18.03
N ASN A 318 35.86 -66.81 17.11
CA ASN A 318 35.90 -68.23 16.72
C ASN A 318 37.11 -68.59 15.84
N ASP A 319 37.66 -67.65 15.07
CA ASP A 319 38.89 -67.85 14.28
C ASP A 319 40.18 -67.77 15.12
N ILE A 320 40.09 -67.37 16.40
CA ILE A 320 41.22 -67.27 17.33
C ILE A 320 41.23 -68.45 18.33
N ALA A 321 40.22 -69.33 18.29
CA ALA A 321 40.19 -70.55 19.11
C ALA A 321 41.02 -71.68 18.43
N PRO A 322 42.08 -72.20 19.09
CA PRO A 322 43.01 -73.18 18.53
C PRO A 322 42.43 -74.59 18.35
#